data_AF-A0A1E4E4Y2-F1
#
_entry.id   AF-A0A1E4E4Y2-F1
#
_cell.length_a   1.000
_cell.length_b   1.000
_cell.length_c   1.000
_cell.angle_alpha   90.00
_cell.angle_beta   90.00
_cell.angle_gamma   90.00
#
_symmetry.space_group_name_H-M   'P 1'
#
loop_
_entity.id
_entity.type
_entity.pdbx_description
1 polymer ?
#
loop_
_entity_poly.entity_id
_entity_poly.type
_entity_poly.pdbx_seq_one_letter_code
_entity_poly.pdbx_strand_id
1 'polypeptide(L)'
;MSLIKYNQKRDFKHTREPKGKISPKNLFRFVVQRHQASHLHYDFRLELGSVLKSWAVPKGPSLNPAQKRLAVMVEDHPVSYIDFEGTIPKGNYGAGTVTVWDHGKFIPVNHEHKKISESEALNNVKNGELKFILKGKKLKGEFVLVRLQKQDKNWLLIKHKDEYAVNKMYDAEKATPENTRTIASIRHGRAHKIKDYIKPMLAKVSKEPFNDPDWIFEIKWDGYRAIAEHNDKNVRFYSRNGIDFSQRFPVIYNALQKLKHPCIIDGEIVLLDKNGMPDFQKLQNYESNLDLPLLYYVFDILQWNGKDIKDHSLLERKKILKKILGKNKIIRYCDHIKETGISFLNQAKDNGLEGIIAKHVSGTYKPGYRSSQWLKIKNVQSTEVVIAGYTKPKGERNHFGSLVLATPVANGWLYRGHAGTGLTEKGLQHVMKKMKPLETKRSPFNKKVPVNGNVTWLKPRLVADISYTELTKDKIFRHPVFLRLRDEKSTGDLNEEEIEEMTSIPKNEIIKVGAHQVTITNRNKIFWPVKAIVKETSLTFITKFRLIYCPI
;
A
#
# COMPACT_ATOMS: atom_id res chain seq x y z
N MET A 1 6.48 -3.86 41.75
CA MET A 1 6.89 -4.85 40.72
C MET A 1 5.76 -5.08 39.71
N SER A 2 5.56 -4.22 38.70
CA SER A 2 4.29 -4.21 37.95
C SER A 2 4.35 -4.39 36.43
N LEU A 3 5.52 -4.52 35.80
CA LEU A 3 5.63 -4.80 34.36
C LEU A 3 5.61 -6.30 34.01
N ILE A 4 5.54 -7.19 35.01
CA ILE A 4 5.52 -8.65 34.79
C ILE A 4 4.29 -9.04 33.96
N LYS A 5 3.10 -8.58 34.37
CA LYS A 5 1.85 -8.84 33.64
C LYS A 5 1.87 -8.24 32.22
N TYR A 6 2.49 -7.07 32.05
CA TYR A 6 2.69 -6.48 30.74
C TYR A 6 3.55 -7.39 29.85
N ASN A 7 4.72 -7.79 30.33
CA ASN A 7 5.64 -8.65 29.59
C ASN A 7 5.05 -10.05 29.29
N GLN A 8 4.26 -10.62 30.19
CA GLN A 8 3.60 -11.92 29.98
C GLN A 8 2.50 -11.88 28.91
N LYS A 9 1.82 -10.73 28.77
CA LYS A 9 0.71 -10.58 27.81
C LYS A 9 1.16 -10.25 26.39
N ARG A 10 2.44 -9.91 26.17
CA ARG A 10 2.96 -9.52 24.85
C ARG A 10 3.95 -10.54 24.33
N ASP A 11 3.83 -10.84 23.05
CA ASP A 11 4.88 -11.53 22.32
C ASP A 11 5.71 -10.50 21.53
N PHE A 12 6.84 -10.09 22.11
CA PHE A 12 7.74 -9.09 21.52
C PHE A 12 8.42 -9.56 20.22
N LYS A 13 8.26 -10.83 19.81
CA LYS A 13 8.66 -11.27 18.45
C LYS A 13 7.64 -10.83 17.39
N HIS A 14 6.40 -10.56 17.80
CA HIS A 14 5.26 -10.28 16.93
C HIS A 14 4.65 -8.89 17.12
N THR A 15 4.98 -8.19 18.20
CA THR A 15 4.58 -6.79 18.42
C THR A 15 5.78 -5.86 18.47
N ARG A 16 5.62 -4.62 17.97
CA ARG A 16 6.63 -3.55 18.05
C ARG A 16 6.57 -2.80 19.38
N GLU A 17 5.69 -3.21 20.28
CA GLU A 17 5.60 -2.65 21.62
C GLU A 17 6.94 -2.81 22.37
N PRO A 18 7.42 -1.79 23.09
CA PRO A 18 8.68 -1.87 23.81
C PRO A 18 8.60 -2.93 24.92
N LYS A 19 9.69 -3.70 25.08
CA LYS A 19 9.84 -4.63 26.20
C LYS A 19 9.79 -3.87 27.52
N GLY A 20 9.06 -4.39 28.49
CA GLY A 20 8.83 -3.76 29.77
C GLY A 20 10.11 -3.62 30.59
N LYS A 21 10.72 -2.43 30.58
CA LYS A 21 11.79 -2.00 31.47
C LYS A 21 11.31 -0.82 32.33
N ILE A 22 11.75 -0.79 33.59
CA ILE A 22 11.44 0.28 34.53
C ILE A 22 12.31 1.50 34.18
N SER A 23 11.76 2.71 34.25
CA SER A 23 12.52 3.94 34.02
C SER A 23 13.33 4.33 35.28
N PRO A 24 14.60 4.75 35.15
CA PRO A 24 15.38 5.22 36.29
C PRO A 24 14.94 6.59 36.82
N LYS A 25 14.18 7.36 36.02
CA LYS A 25 13.73 8.72 36.35
C LYS A 25 12.25 8.88 36.04
N ASN A 26 11.51 9.49 36.96
CA ASN A 26 10.14 9.95 36.72
C ASN A 26 10.17 11.43 36.30
N LEU A 27 9.58 11.73 35.14
CA LEU A 27 9.48 13.08 34.59
C LEU A 27 8.07 13.69 34.70
N PHE A 28 7.16 13.01 35.41
CA PHE A 28 5.74 13.33 35.54
C PHE A 28 5.08 13.61 34.19
N ARG A 29 5.31 12.73 33.20
CA ARG A 29 4.66 12.83 31.90
C ARG A 29 3.32 12.11 31.89
N PHE A 30 2.44 12.56 31.01
CA PHE A 30 1.24 11.83 30.65
C PHE A 30 1.16 11.63 29.15
N VAL A 31 0.43 10.60 28.76
CA VAL A 31 0.02 10.39 27.37
C VAL A 31 -1.42 9.92 27.33
N VAL A 32 -2.13 10.33 26.29
CA VAL A 32 -3.40 9.77 25.89
C VAL A 32 -3.22 9.17 24.51
N GLN A 33 -3.37 7.85 24.40
CA GLN A 33 -3.29 7.17 23.12
C GLN A 33 -4.69 6.82 22.63
N ARG A 34 -5.05 7.25 21.43
CA ARG A 34 -6.27 6.80 20.76
C ARG A 34 -6.00 5.38 20.23
N HIS A 35 -6.78 4.44 20.72
CA HIS A 35 -6.63 3.02 20.44
C HIS A 35 -7.88 2.48 19.72
N GLN A 36 -7.73 2.26 18.42
CA GLN A 36 -8.73 1.62 17.58
C GLN A 36 -8.53 0.10 17.62
N ALA A 37 -8.99 -0.53 18.70
CA ALA A 37 -9.07 -1.98 18.83
C ALA A 37 -10.41 -2.49 18.25
N SER A 38 -10.95 -3.58 18.80
CA SER A 38 -12.33 -4.01 18.49
C SER A 38 -13.35 -2.91 18.76
N HIS A 39 -13.10 -2.11 19.80
CA HIS A 39 -13.81 -0.88 20.11
C HIS A 39 -12.82 0.27 20.25
N LEU A 40 -13.21 1.45 19.78
CA LEU A 40 -12.44 2.66 19.99
C LEU A 40 -12.44 3.01 21.48
N HIS A 41 -11.26 3.25 22.02
CA HIS A 41 -11.06 3.80 23.35
C HIS A 41 -9.80 4.64 23.38
N TYR A 42 -9.59 5.35 24.49
CA TYR A 42 -8.43 6.19 24.70
C TYR A 42 -7.67 5.70 25.93
N ASP A 43 -6.45 5.24 25.75
CA ASP A 43 -5.58 4.82 26.84
C ASP A 43 -4.97 6.07 27.49
N PHE A 44 -5.48 6.43 28.66
CA PHE A 44 -4.98 7.52 29.50
C PHE A 44 -3.90 6.99 30.43
N ARG A 45 -2.71 7.60 30.43
CA ARG A 45 -1.54 7.07 31.15
C ARG A 45 -0.77 8.17 31.88
N LEU A 46 -0.34 7.88 33.11
CA LEU A 46 0.46 8.75 33.96
C LEU A 46 1.78 8.07 34.36
N GLU A 47 2.90 8.77 34.20
CA GLU A 47 4.22 8.32 34.67
C GLU A 47 4.31 8.45 36.20
N LEU A 48 4.15 7.32 36.91
CA LEU A 48 4.19 7.23 38.37
C LEU A 48 4.81 5.89 38.81
N GLY A 49 5.76 5.94 39.74
CA GLY A 49 6.44 4.76 40.25
C GLY A 49 7.27 4.07 39.16
N SER A 50 7.95 4.87 38.33
CA SER A 50 8.81 4.42 37.22
C SER A 50 8.13 3.58 36.12
N VAL A 51 6.79 3.64 36.05
CA VAL A 51 5.95 2.99 35.05
C VAL A 51 4.84 3.95 34.60
N LEU A 52 4.08 3.57 33.58
CA LEU A 52 2.85 4.23 33.18
C LEU A 52 1.65 3.55 33.84
N LYS A 53 1.07 4.20 34.85
CA LYS A 53 -0.25 3.86 35.39
C LYS A 53 -1.30 4.14 34.32
N SER A 54 -2.13 3.15 34.00
CA SER A 54 -2.88 3.15 32.74
C SER A 54 -4.36 2.85 32.93
N TRP A 55 -5.21 3.60 32.22
CA TRP A 55 -6.66 3.43 32.19
C TRP A 55 -7.20 3.53 30.76
N ALA A 56 -8.03 2.58 30.36
CA ALA A 56 -8.79 2.65 29.11
C ALA A 56 -10.05 3.51 29.31
N VAL A 57 -10.22 4.58 28.53
CA VAL A 57 -11.33 5.52 28.59
C VAL A 57 -12.17 5.40 27.31
N PRO A 58 -13.28 4.64 27.30
CA PRO A 58 -14.00 4.30 26.06
C PRO A 58 -14.51 5.51 25.28
N LYS A 59 -15.04 6.53 25.97
CA LYS A 59 -15.56 7.76 25.36
C LYS A 59 -14.53 8.90 25.30
N GLY A 60 -13.26 8.59 25.60
CA GLY A 60 -12.17 9.54 25.70
C GLY A 60 -12.29 10.53 26.87
N PRO A 61 -11.21 11.26 27.20
CA PRO A 61 -11.25 12.33 28.19
C PRO A 61 -12.21 13.47 27.79
N SER A 62 -12.67 14.27 28.75
CA SER A 62 -13.54 15.42 28.52
C SER A 62 -12.98 16.68 29.16
N LEU A 63 -13.14 17.83 28.49
CA LEU A 63 -12.94 19.15 29.10
C LEU A 63 -14.22 19.71 29.74
N ASN A 64 -15.34 18.98 29.70
CA ASN A 64 -16.59 19.38 30.34
C ASN A 64 -16.72 18.73 31.73
N PRO A 65 -16.76 19.52 32.83
CA PRO A 65 -16.89 19.00 34.19
C PRO A 65 -18.15 18.18 34.46
N ALA A 66 -19.24 18.40 33.70
CA ALA A 66 -20.47 17.62 33.82
C ALA A 66 -20.34 16.19 33.23
N GLN A 67 -19.34 15.95 32.37
CA GLN A 67 -19.15 14.65 31.71
C GLN A 67 -18.17 13.76 32.49
N LYS A 68 -18.68 12.94 33.39
CA LYS A 68 -17.90 11.90 34.08
C LYS A 68 -17.54 10.77 33.10
N ARG A 69 -16.25 10.50 32.90
CA ARG A 69 -15.77 9.49 31.94
C ARG A 69 -15.34 8.22 32.67
N LEU A 70 -15.92 7.08 32.32
CA LEU A 70 -15.44 5.78 32.79
C LEU A 70 -14.00 5.56 32.32
N ALA A 71 -13.12 5.21 33.24
CA ALA A 71 -11.71 4.92 33.04
C ALA A 71 -11.40 3.56 33.68
N VAL A 72 -11.20 2.53 32.88
CA VAL A 72 -10.97 1.16 33.36
C VAL A 72 -9.47 0.92 33.50
N MET A 73 -9.00 0.68 34.72
CA MET A 73 -7.60 0.44 35.02
C MET A 73 -7.11 -0.85 34.34
N VAL A 74 -6.01 -0.75 33.61
CA VAL A 74 -5.34 -1.87 32.92
C VAL A 74 -3.95 -2.07 33.52
N GLU A 75 -3.19 -3.07 33.05
CA GLU A 75 -1.83 -3.27 33.55
C GLU A 75 -0.93 -2.04 33.33
N ASP A 76 0.08 -1.89 34.18
CA ASP A 76 1.09 -0.85 34.02
C ASP A 76 1.91 -1.08 32.75
N HIS A 77 2.27 0.01 32.08
CA HIS A 77 3.08 -0.04 30.85
C HIS A 77 4.48 0.53 31.10
N PRO A 78 5.51 0.14 30.33
CA PRO A 78 6.82 0.76 30.47
C PRO A 78 6.75 2.22 30.05
N VAL A 79 7.60 3.06 30.65
CA VAL A 79 7.68 4.49 30.32
C VAL A 79 8.06 4.72 28.85
N SER A 80 8.84 3.83 28.25
CA SER A 80 9.14 3.86 26.81
C SER A 80 7.92 3.68 25.90
N TYR A 81 6.79 3.22 26.43
CA TYR A 81 5.53 3.13 25.69
C TYR A 81 4.89 4.49 25.42
N ILE A 82 5.36 5.55 26.09
CA ILE A 82 4.74 6.88 26.02
C ILE A 82 4.73 7.46 24.59
N ASP A 83 5.76 7.14 23.80
CA ASP A 83 5.92 7.60 22.41
C ASP A 83 5.48 6.54 21.39
N PHE A 84 4.89 5.43 21.84
CA PHE A 84 4.50 4.35 20.94
C PHE A 84 3.29 4.76 20.08
N GLU A 85 3.51 4.72 18.77
CA GLU A 85 2.46 4.76 17.75
C GLU A 85 2.67 3.59 16.78
N GLY A 86 1.57 2.93 16.40
CA GLY A 86 1.64 1.79 15.49
C GLY A 86 0.44 0.88 15.57
N THR A 87 0.47 -0.18 14.75
CA THR A 87 -0.58 -1.21 14.75
C THR A 87 -0.08 -2.45 15.47
N ILE A 88 -0.78 -2.83 16.54
CA ILE A 88 -0.59 -4.09 17.26
C ILE A 88 -1.25 -5.20 16.43
N PRO A 89 -0.51 -6.22 15.95
CA PRO A 89 -1.07 -7.18 15.00
C PRO A 89 -2.18 -8.05 15.61
N LYS A 90 -3.18 -8.40 14.78
CA LYS A 90 -4.29 -9.27 15.19
C LYS A 90 -3.79 -10.60 15.74
N GLY A 91 -4.32 -10.99 16.90
CA GLY A 91 -3.88 -12.18 17.67
C GLY A 91 -2.99 -11.83 18.86
N ASN A 92 -2.43 -10.62 18.90
CA ASN A 92 -1.75 -10.09 20.08
C ASN A 92 -2.74 -9.41 21.03
N TYR A 93 -2.39 -9.37 22.31
CA TYR A 93 -3.16 -8.65 23.32
C TYR A 93 -3.20 -7.15 23.00
N GLY A 94 -4.39 -6.56 22.97
CA GLY A 94 -4.55 -5.15 22.56
C GLY A 94 -4.42 -4.92 21.06
N ALA A 95 -4.70 -5.93 20.22
CA ALA A 95 -4.68 -5.76 18.76
C ALA A 95 -5.56 -4.57 18.30
N GLY A 96 -4.97 -3.69 17.50
CA GLY A 96 -5.57 -2.42 17.11
C GLY A 96 -4.50 -1.42 16.68
N THR A 97 -4.93 -0.26 16.19
CA THR A 97 -4.01 0.85 15.91
C THR A 97 -3.99 1.82 17.07
N VAL A 98 -2.79 2.14 17.54
CA VAL A 98 -2.49 3.05 18.62
C VAL A 98 -1.84 4.30 18.03
N THR A 99 -2.38 5.47 18.37
CA THR A 99 -1.87 6.79 17.97
C THR A 99 -1.83 7.71 19.18
N VAL A 100 -0.81 8.55 19.30
CA VAL A 100 -0.71 9.52 20.41
C VAL A 100 -1.67 10.67 20.12
N TRP A 101 -2.71 10.79 20.94
CA TRP A 101 -3.76 11.80 20.81
C TRP A 101 -3.39 13.10 21.53
N ASP A 102 -2.80 13.00 22.71
CA ASP A 102 -2.23 14.11 23.46
C ASP A 102 -1.10 13.61 24.36
N HIS A 103 -0.16 14.48 24.70
CA HIS A 103 0.89 14.19 25.68
C HIS A 103 1.38 15.49 26.31
N GLY A 104 2.03 15.38 27.45
CA GLY A 104 2.61 16.52 28.14
C GLY A 104 3.09 16.16 29.53
N LYS A 105 3.18 17.16 30.39
CA LYS A 105 3.47 16.96 31.82
C LYS A 105 2.19 16.97 32.63
N PHE A 106 2.15 16.22 33.72
CA PHE A 106 1.13 16.35 34.75
C PHE A 106 1.76 16.75 36.07
N ILE A 107 0.96 17.33 36.96
CA ILE A 107 1.37 17.72 38.30
C ILE A 107 0.36 17.13 39.28
N PRO A 108 0.72 16.15 40.12
CA PRO A 108 -0.20 15.64 41.13
C PRO A 108 -0.44 16.71 42.20
N VAL A 109 -1.67 16.86 42.66
CA VAL A 109 -2.07 17.88 43.65
C VAL A 109 -2.95 17.31 44.76
N ASN A 110 -3.02 18.01 45.90
CA ASN A 110 -3.93 17.71 47.00
C ASN A 110 -5.29 18.42 46.85
N HIS A 111 -6.14 18.36 47.88
CA HIS A 111 -7.44 19.04 47.89
C HIS A 111 -7.35 20.57 47.88
N GLU A 112 -6.21 21.14 48.27
CA GLU A 112 -5.91 22.57 48.24
C GLU A 112 -5.22 22.99 46.92
N HIS A 113 -5.19 22.12 45.92
CA HIS A 113 -4.53 22.33 44.62
C HIS A 113 -3.01 22.53 44.70
N LYS A 114 -2.39 22.19 45.83
CA LYS A 114 -0.93 22.25 46.02
C LYS A 114 -0.28 20.98 45.51
N LYS A 115 0.88 21.13 44.87
CA LYS A 115 1.68 20.00 44.35
C LYS A 115 2.06 19.05 45.48
N ILE A 116 1.88 17.75 45.26
CA ILE A 116 2.28 16.67 46.18
C ILE A 116 3.48 15.89 45.65
N SER A 117 4.12 15.12 46.53
CA SER A 117 5.23 14.24 46.18
C SER A 117 4.77 13.00 45.39
N GLU A 118 5.71 12.30 44.75
CA GLU A 118 5.40 11.05 44.03
C GLU A 118 4.89 9.95 44.97
N SER A 119 5.43 9.85 46.19
CA SER A 119 5.02 8.84 47.17
C SER A 119 3.57 9.07 47.62
N GLU A 120 3.19 10.32 47.87
CA GLU A 120 1.81 10.71 48.15
C GLU A 120 0.90 10.42 46.96
N ALA A 121 1.31 10.77 45.73
CA ALA A 121 0.54 10.48 44.52
C ALA A 121 0.32 8.96 44.34
N LEU A 122 1.33 8.14 44.62
CA LEU A 122 1.21 6.67 44.58
C LEU A 122 0.27 6.13 45.66
N ASN A 123 0.29 6.70 46.86
CA ASN A 123 -0.66 6.33 47.93
C ASN A 123 -2.09 6.74 47.57
N ASN A 124 -2.26 7.91 46.99
CA ASN A 124 -3.54 8.41 46.48
C ASN A 124 -4.14 7.46 45.42
N VAL A 125 -3.33 7.01 44.45
CA VAL A 125 -3.77 5.98 43.48
C VAL A 125 -4.15 4.65 44.17
N LYS A 126 -3.43 4.22 45.22
CA LYS A 126 -3.81 3.00 45.97
C LYS A 126 -5.14 3.18 46.71
N ASN A 127 -5.34 4.34 47.33
CA ASN A 127 -6.52 4.68 48.10
C ASN A 127 -7.76 4.91 47.21
N GLY A 128 -7.56 5.16 45.91
CA GLY A 128 -8.63 5.24 44.94
C GLY A 128 -8.99 6.66 44.52
N GLU A 129 -8.17 7.66 44.82
CA GLU A 129 -8.40 9.04 44.38
C GLU A 129 -7.07 9.71 44.03
N LEU A 130 -6.96 10.34 42.85
CA LEU A 130 -5.80 11.16 42.49
C LEU A 130 -6.26 12.43 41.77
N LYS A 131 -5.90 13.60 42.32
CA LYS A 131 -6.06 14.90 41.67
C LYS A 131 -4.76 15.33 40.99
N PHE A 132 -4.88 15.93 39.81
CA PHE A 132 -3.72 16.36 39.04
C PHE A 132 -4.06 17.44 38.02
N ILE A 133 -3.06 18.23 37.67
CA ILE A 133 -3.13 19.25 36.62
C ILE A 133 -2.43 18.73 35.37
N LEU A 134 -3.10 18.74 34.23
CA LEU A 134 -2.52 18.39 32.92
C LEU A 134 -2.00 19.64 32.20
N LYS A 135 -0.81 19.51 31.62
CA LYS A 135 -0.17 20.51 30.74
C LYS A 135 0.06 19.90 29.36
N GLY A 136 -1.04 19.58 28.68
CA GLY A 136 -1.04 19.04 27.31
C GLY A 136 -1.33 20.09 26.24
N LYS A 137 -1.39 19.62 24.99
CA LYS A 137 -1.87 20.45 23.88
C LYS A 137 -3.40 20.50 23.85
N LYS A 138 -4.06 19.37 24.12
CA LYS A 138 -5.53 19.25 24.13
C LYS A 138 -6.10 19.30 25.54
N LEU A 139 -5.55 18.52 26.45
CA LEU A 139 -5.97 18.45 27.84
C LEU A 139 -5.15 19.42 28.68
N LYS A 140 -5.86 20.37 29.30
CA LYS A 140 -5.28 21.39 30.18
C LYS A 140 -6.12 21.53 31.43
N GLY A 141 -5.48 21.98 32.51
CA GLY A 141 -6.14 22.24 33.77
C GLY A 141 -6.29 21.01 34.65
N GLU A 142 -7.12 21.11 35.67
CA GLU A 142 -7.25 20.13 36.73
C GLU A 142 -8.28 19.04 36.43
N PHE A 143 -7.91 17.82 36.82
CA PHE A 143 -8.68 16.59 36.70
C PHE A 143 -8.57 15.76 37.98
N VAL A 144 -9.52 14.85 38.15
CA VAL A 144 -9.50 13.83 39.19
C VAL A 144 -9.79 12.45 38.60
N LEU A 145 -9.07 11.45 39.10
CA LEU A 145 -9.38 10.03 38.95
C LEU A 145 -9.95 9.52 40.27
N VAL A 146 -11.17 8.97 40.27
CA VAL A 146 -11.82 8.38 41.46
C VAL A 146 -12.26 6.95 41.19
N ARG A 147 -11.85 6.00 42.02
CA ARG A 147 -12.23 4.58 41.93
C ARG A 147 -13.65 4.38 42.44
N LEU A 148 -14.47 3.65 41.69
CA LEU A 148 -15.82 3.30 42.10
C LEU A 148 -15.77 2.24 43.22
N GLN A 149 -16.58 2.46 44.27
CA GLN A 149 -16.72 1.51 45.36
C GLN A 149 -17.26 0.16 44.83
N LYS A 150 -16.73 -0.95 45.35
CA LYS A 150 -17.07 -2.34 44.97
C LYS A 150 -16.59 -2.80 43.58
N GLN A 151 -15.82 -2.01 42.84
CA GLN A 151 -15.26 -2.40 41.53
C GLN A 151 -13.78 -1.98 41.39
N ASP A 152 -12.87 -2.88 41.72
CA ASP A 152 -11.42 -2.59 41.86
C ASP A 152 -10.75 -1.96 40.63
N LYS A 153 -11.29 -2.18 39.43
CA LYS A 153 -10.73 -1.68 38.17
C LYS A 153 -11.43 -0.45 37.60
N ASN A 154 -12.61 -0.09 38.07
CA ASN A 154 -13.40 0.95 37.41
C ASN A 154 -13.21 2.29 38.13
N TRP A 155 -12.74 3.27 37.38
CA TRP A 155 -12.51 4.63 37.83
C TRP A 155 -13.35 5.62 37.01
N LEU A 156 -13.50 6.82 37.53
CA LEU A 156 -14.03 7.97 36.82
C LEU A 156 -12.92 9.00 36.62
N LEU A 157 -12.70 9.40 35.38
CA LEU A 157 -11.91 10.57 35.01
C LEU A 157 -12.87 11.76 34.87
N ILE A 158 -12.66 12.79 35.69
CA ILE A 158 -13.55 13.95 35.79
C ILE A 158 -12.72 15.22 35.68
N LYS A 159 -13.18 16.17 34.86
CA LYS A 159 -12.59 17.51 34.74
C LYS A 159 -13.10 18.40 35.87
N HIS A 160 -12.20 19.14 36.52
CA HIS A 160 -12.59 20.19 37.47
C HIS A 160 -13.02 21.48 36.77
N LYS A 161 -13.82 22.31 37.43
CA LYS A 161 -14.16 23.65 36.94
C LYS A 161 -12.92 24.55 37.09
N ASP A 162 -12.34 24.96 35.98
CA ASP A 162 -11.23 25.92 35.90
C ASP A 162 -11.29 26.69 34.58
N GLU A 163 -10.29 27.53 34.30
CA GLU A 163 -10.21 28.36 33.09
C GLU A 163 -10.19 27.57 31.76
N TYR A 164 -9.88 26.27 31.77
CA TYR A 164 -9.85 25.41 30.59
C TYR A 164 -11.12 24.57 30.43
N ALA A 165 -12.04 24.63 31.39
CA ALA A 165 -13.29 23.89 31.34
C ALA A 165 -14.23 24.44 30.26
N VAL A 166 -14.95 23.53 29.58
CA VAL A 166 -15.95 23.91 28.56
C VAL A 166 -17.35 23.50 29.00
N ASN A 167 -18.34 24.34 28.69
CA ASN A 167 -19.74 24.07 29.05
C ASN A 167 -20.47 23.22 28.01
N LYS A 168 -19.93 23.09 26.79
CA LYS A 168 -20.52 22.29 25.70
C LYS A 168 -20.20 20.81 25.84
N MET A 169 -21.02 19.95 25.23
CA MET A 169 -20.72 18.53 25.12
C MET A 169 -19.34 18.33 24.45
N TYR A 170 -18.41 17.69 25.14
CA TYR A 170 -17.10 17.38 24.61
C TYR A 170 -17.07 15.95 24.08
N ASP A 171 -16.48 15.78 22.91
CA ASP A 171 -16.25 14.50 22.27
C ASP A 171 -14.78 14.44 21.85
N ALA A 172 -14.03 13.52 22.47
CA ALA A 172 -12.61 13.36 22.21
C ALA A 172 -12.34 13.04 20.74
N GLU A 173 -13.23 12.29 20.08
CA GLU A 173 -13.08 11.96 18.67
C GLU A 173 -13.25 13.22 17.82
N LYS A 174 -14.25 14.06 18.09
CA LYS A 174 -14.42 15.35 17.39
C LYS A 174 -13.22 16.30 17.58
N ALA A 175 -12.52 16.20 18.70
CA ALA A 175 -11.29 16.95 18.99
C ALA A 175 -10.01 16.31 18.40
N THR A 176 -10.11 15.10 17.83
CA THR A 176 -9.05 14.44 17.06
C THR A 176 -9.01 15.02 15.63
N PRO A 177 -7.85 15.46 15.11
CA PRO A 177 -7.72 15.86 13.71
C PRO A 177 -8.16 14.74 12.74
N GLU A 178 -8.83 15.07 11.63
CA GLU A 178 -9.38 14.07 10.69
C GLU A 178 -8.35 13.10 10.12
N ASN A 179 -7.12 13.56 9.92
CA ASN A 179 -5.98 12.75 9.47
C ASN A 179 -5.54 11.70 10.52
N THR A 180 -5.68 11.97 11.83
CA THR A 180 -5.34 11.00 12.89
C THR A 180 -6.42 9.93 13.08
N ARG A 181 -7.68 10.26 12.76
CA ARG A 181 -8.80 9.30 12.83
C ARG A 181 -8.67 8.18 11.78
N THR A 182 -8.14 8.52 10.60
CA THR A 182 -8.13 7.69 9.39
C THR A 182 -6.97 6.70 9.32
N ILE A 183 -5.80 6.99 9.92
CA ILE A 183 -4.63 6.09 9.92
C ILE A 183 -4.96 4.70 10.50
N ALA A 184 -5.82 4.66 11.51
CA ALA A 184 -6.22 3.45 12.22
C ALA A 184 -7.25 2.58 11.49
N SER A 185 -8.14 3.19 10.71
CA SER A 185 -9.22 2.47 10.02
C SER A 185 -8.77 1.74 8.76
N ILE A 186 -7.59 2.04 8.21
CA ILE A 186 -7.25 1.70 6.82
C ILE A 186 -6.63 0.30 6.66
N ARG A 187 -6.14 -0.33 7.74
CA ARG A 187 -5.61 -1.71 7.66
C ARG A 187 -6.64 -2.80 7.94
N HIS A 188 -7.81 -2.48 8.51
CA HIS A 188 -8.88 -3.46 8.80
C HIS A 188 -10.30 -2.99 8.41
N GLY A 189 -10.48 -1.76 7.93
CA GLY A 189 -11.72 -1.23 7.38
C GLY A 189 -11.56 -0.93 5.88
N ARG A 190 -12.63 -1.15 5.11
CA ARG A 190 -12.71 -1.03 3.64
C ARG A 190 -11.85 0.12 3.10
N ALA A 191 -10.96 -0.19 2.16
CA ALA A 191 -10.24 0.80 1.36
C ALA A 191 -11.20 1.91 0.92
N HIS A 192 -10.94 3.15 1.32
CA HIS A 192 -11.81 4.27 0.95
C HIS A 192 -11.75 4.45 -0.56
N LYS A 193 -12.86 4.16 -1.23
CA LYS A 193 -12.98 4.31 -2.67
C LYS A 193 -13.44 5.74 -2.95
N ILE A 194 -12.57 6.48 -3.62
CA ILE A 194 -12.86 7.83 -4.08
C ILE A 194 -13.96 7.76 -5.14
N LYS A 195 -14.98 8.61 -5.01
CA LYS A 195 -16.01 8.81 -6.04
C LYS A 195 -15.43 9.68 -7.16
N ASP A 196 -15.89 9.48 -8.39
CA ASP A 196 -15.53 10.30 -9.56
C ASP A 196 -14.01 10.44 -9.75
N TYR A 197 -13.32 9.29 -9.85
CA TYR A 197 -11.88 9.22 -10.04
C TYR A 197 -11.54 9.02 -11.52
N ILE A 198 -10.40 9.56 -11.96
CA ILE A 198 -9.90 9.36 -13.32
C ILE A 198 -9.38 7.92 -13.47
N LYS A 199 -9.96 7.17 -14.41
CA LYS A 199 -9.43 5.88 -14.83
C LYS A 199 -8.17 6.11 -15.69
N PRO A 200 -7.01 5.56 -15.34
CA PRO A 200 -5.80 5.73 -16.14
C PRO A 200 -5.92 5.11 -17.54
N MET A 201 -5.19 5.67 -18.50
CA MET A 201 -4.96 5.06 -19.82
C MET A 201 -4.16 3.76 -19.67
N LEU A 202 -4.48 2.75 -20.47
CA LEU A 202 -3.89 1.40 -20.41
C LEU A 202 -3.09 1.07 -21.67
N ALA A 203 -2.08 0.21 -21.51
CA ALA A 203 -1.25 -0.28 -22.60
C ALA A 203 -1.72 -1.62 -23.17
N LYS A 204 -1.61 -1.79 -24.49
CA LYS A 204 -1.66 -3.10 -25.15
C LYS A 204 -0.33 -3.86 -24.98
N VAL A 205 -0.33 -5.17 -25.17
CA VAL A 205 0.91 -5.99 -25.17
C VAL A 205 1.56 -5.90 -26.55
N SER A 206 2.87 -5.64 -26.62
CA SER A 206 3.62 -5.92 -27.85
C SER A 206 4.11 -7.36 -27.84
N LYS A 207 4.04 -8.04 -28.99
CA LYS A 207 4.56 -9.40 -29.15
C LYS A 207 6.08 -9.41 -29.20
N GLU A 208 6.66 -8.44 -29.90
CA GLU A 208 8.11 -8.32 -30.09
C GLU A 208 8.61 -6.92 -29.70
N PRO A 209 9.86 -6.78 -29.24
CA PRO A 209 10.51 -5.49 -29.13
C PRO A 209 10.80 -4.89 -30.51
N PHE A 210 10.86 -3.56 -30.59
CA PHE A 210 11.10 -2.85 -31.85
C PHE A 210 11.87 -1.54 -31.62
N ASN A 211 12.43 -1.01 -32.70
CA ASN A 211 12.95 0.34 -32.76
C ASN A 211 12.07 1.16 -33.71
N ASP A 212 11.72 2.39 -33.33
CA ASP A 212 10.88 3.26 -34.16
C ASP A 212 11.00 4.74 -33.73
N PRO A 213 11.33 5.68 -34.63
CA PRO A 213 11.53 7.10 -34.31
C PRO A 213 10.26 7.81 -33.81
N ASP A 214 9.07 7.29 -34.14
CA ASP A 214 7.80 7.82 -33.67
C ASP A 214 7.41 7.31 -32.27
N TRP A 215 8.34 6.61 -31.60
CA TRP A 215 8.13 6.06 -30.27
C TRP A 215 9.19 6.50 -29.28
N ILE A 216 8.71 6.72 -28.05
CA ILE A 216 9.56 6.81 -26.87
C ILE A 216 9.44 5.54 -26.05
N PHE A 217 10.52 5.19 -25.36
CA PHE A 217 10.57 4.02 -24.49
C PHE A 217 10.91 4.44 -23.06
N GLU A 218 10.10 3.98 -22.11
CA GLU A 218 10.21 4.23 -20.67
C GLU A 218 10.41 2.91 -19.91
N ILE A 219 11.01 2.96 -18.73
CA ILE A 219 11.07 1.79 -17.85
C ILE A 219 9.65 1.38 -17.47
N LYS A 220 9.35 0.08 -17.57
CA LYS A 220 8.14 -0.47 -16.96
C LYS A 220 8.42 -0.70 -15.47
N TRP A 221 8.09 0.29 -14.67
CA TRP A 221 8.20 0.19 -13.22
C TRP A 221 7.23 -0.85 -12.66
N ASP A 222 7.73 -1.63 -11.68
CA ASP A 222 6.92 -2.60 -10.96
C ASP A 222 6.45 -2.01 -9.63
N GLY A 223 5.17 -1.61 -9.58
CA GLY A 223 4.67 -0.75 -8.52
C GLY A 223 3.14 -0.69 -8.42
N TYR A 224 2.66 0.35 -7.75
CA TYR A 224 1.24 0.70 -7.75
C TYR A 224 0.98 1.92 -8.64
N ARG A 225 0.25 1.73 -9.73
CA ARG A 225 -0.29 2.81 -10.56
C ARG A 225 -1.12 3.78 -9.72
N ALA A 226 -0.80 5.06 -9.80
CA ALA A 226 -1.50 6.11 -9.05
C ALA A 226 -1.71 7.37 -9.88
N ILE A 227 -2.86 8.01 -9.67
CA ILE A 227 -3.17 9.36 -10.14
C ILE A 227 -3.11 10.31 -8.95
N ALA A 228 -2.47 11.46 -9.15
CA ALA A 228 -2.54 12.58 -8.22
C ALA A 228 -3.21 13.78 -8.87
N GLU A 229 -4.32 14.24 -8.29
CA GLU A 229 -4.95 15.52 -8.60
C GLU A 229 -4.54 16.52 -7.51
N HIS A 230 -3.76 17.52 -7.88
CA HIS A 230 -3.32 18.58 -6.98
C HIS A 230 -3.92 19.91 -7.43
N ASN A 231 -4.55 20.61 -6.49
CA ASN A 231 -5.01 22.00 -6.66
C ASN A 231 -4.58 22.84 -5.46
N ASP A 232 -4.86 24.15 -5.49
CA ASP A 232 -4.40 25.11 -4.48
C ASP A 232 -4.91 24.82 -3.05
N LYS A 233 -5.93 23.96 -2.88
CA LYS A 233 -6.58 23.69 -1.60
C LYS A 233 -6.44 22.24 -1.14
N ASN A 234 -6.22 21.29 -2.05
CA ASN A 234 -6.31 19.86 -1.75
C ASN A 234 -5.51 18.98 -2.73
N VAL A 235 -5.19 17.76 -2.28
CA VAL A 235 -4.62 16.68 -3.10
C VAL A 235 -5.54 15.46 -3.03
N ARG A 236 -5.97 14.93 -4.18
CA ARG A 236 -6.53 13.58 -4.27
C ARG A 236 -5.46 12.67 -4.82
N PHE A 237 -5.14 11.59 -4.11
CA PHE A 237 -4.12 10.64 -4.53
C PHE A 237 -4.66 9.23 -4.43
N TYR A 238 -4.77 8.52 -5.56
CA TYR A 238 -5.52 7.27 -5.60
C TYR A 238 -5.01 6.29 -6.65
N SER A 239 -5.34 5.01 -6.44
CA SER A 239 -4.96 3.90 -7.32
C SER A 239 -5.70 3.93 -8.66
N ARG A 240 -5.27 3.08 -9.59
CA ARG A 240 -6.00 2.79 -10.84
C ARG A 240 -7.51 2.55 -10.67
N ASN A 241 -7.92 1.96 -9.55
CA ASN A 241 -9.31 1.58 -9.26
C ASN A 241 -10.01 2.55 -8.28
N GLY A 242 -9.42 3.73 -8.04
CA GLY A 242 -9.97 4.77 -7.19
C GLY A 242 -9.79 4.52 -5.69
N ILE A 243 -8.85 3.65 -5.30
CA ILE A 243 -8.53 3.45 -3.88
C ILE A 243 -7.67 4.61 -3.40
N ASP A 244 -8.09 5.31 -2.35
CA ASP A 244 -7.32 6.38 -1.74
C ASP A 244 -5.96 5.88 -1.22
N PHE A 245 -4.90 6.54 -1.67
CA PHE A 245 -3.50 6.27 -1.37
C PHE A 245 -2.87 7.30 -0.44
N SER A 246 -3.56 8.41 -0.14
CA SER A 246 -3.04 9.51 0.71
C SER A 246 -2.48 9.00 2.04
N GLN A 247 -3.16 8.06 2.68
CA GLN A 247 -2.80 7.51 3.98
C GLN A 247 -1.81 6.34 3.89
N ARG A 248 -1.84 5.56 2.80
CA ARG A 248 -0.92 4.43 2.60
C ARG A 248 0.48 4.91 2.26
N PHE A 249 0.59 6.04 1.56
CA PHE A 249 1.85 6.60 1.10
C PHE A 249 1.98 8.08 1.49
N PRO A 250 2.03 8.39 2.81
CA PRO A 250 1.99 9.76 3.31
C PRO A 250 3.21 10.58 2.88
N VAL A 251 4.38 9.94 2.68
CA VAL A 251 5.60 10.58 2.18
C VAL A 251 5.38 11.17 0.78
N ILE A 252 4.72 10.41 -0.11
CA ILE A 252 4.37 10.88 -1.46
C ILE A 252 3.27 11.92 -1.40
N TYR A 253 2.22 11.67 -0.61
CA TYR A 253 1.11 12.62 -0.44
C TYR A 253 1.58 14.00 0.04
N ASN A 254 2.44 14.05 1.06
CA ASN A 254 3.01 15.29 1.58
C ASN A 254 3.93 15.98 0.57
N ALA A 255 4.61 15.21 -0.30
CA ALA A 255 5.39 15.78 -1.40
C ALA A 255 4.49 16.39 -2.49
N LEU A 256 3.33 15.77 -2.77
CA LEU A 256 2.35 16.26 -3.74
C LEU A 256 1.73 17.59 -3.29
N GLN A 257 1.47 17.75 -1.99
CA GLN A 257 0.96 19.01 -1.42
C GLN A 257 1.93 20.19 -1.58
N LYS A 258 3.22 19.92 -1.81
CA LYS A 258 4.26 20.95 -1.96
C LYS A 258 4.54 21.30 -3.43
N LEU A 259 3.80 20.72 -4.37
CA LEU A 259 3.89 21.13 -5.76
C LEU A 259 3.42 22.58 -5.89
N LYS A 260 4.08 23.34 -6.78
CA LYS A 260 3.82 24.78 -6.93
C LYS A 260 2.61 25.10 -7.79
N HIS A 261 2.22 24.16 -8.65
CA HIS A 261 1.26 24.38 -9.72
C HIS A 261 0.17 23.32 -9.65
N PRO A 262 -1.11 23.71 -9.66
CA PRO A 262 -2.21 22.77 -9.83
C PRO A 262 -1.98 21.86 -11.05
N CYS A 263 -2.11 20.56 -10.86
CA CYS A 263 -1.90 19.59 -11.92
C CYS A 263 -2.60 18.27 -11.63
N ILE A 264 -2.91 17.53 -12.70
CA ILE A 264 -3.30 16.12 -12.62
C ILE A 264 -2.20 15.31 -13.28
N ILE A 265 -1.59 14.38 -12.55
CA ILE A 265 -0.45 13.59 -12.99
C ILE A 265 -0.68 12.09 -12.82
N ASP A 266 -0.06 11.30 -13.70
CA ASP A 266 -0.17 9.84 -13.76
C ASP A 266 1.22 9.21 -13.65
N GLY A 267 1.34 8.22 -12.76
CA GLY A 267 2.62 7.68 -12.36
C GLY A 267 2.54 6.31 -11.69
N GLU A 268 3.70 5.79 -11.30
CA GLU A 268 3.86 4.53 -10.59
C GLU A 268 4.54 4.77 -9.24
N ILE A 269 3.96 4.24 -8.16
CA ILE A 269 4.59 4.21 -6.84
C ILE A 269 5.53 3.02 -6.79
N VAL A 270 6.80 3.26 -6.48
CA VAL A 270 7.85 2.25 -6.48
C VAL A 270 8.63 2.32 -5.17
N LEU A 271 8.90 1.16 -4.57
CA LEU A 271 9.83 1.04 -3.47
C LEU A 271 11.15 0.48 -4.02
N LEU A 272 12.25 1.19 -3.82
CA LEU A 272 13.56 0.72 -4.22
C LEU A 272 14.27 0.03 -3.06
N ASP A 273 15.05 -1.01 -3.35
CA ASP A 273 15.99 -1.59 -2.41
C ASP A 273 17.30 -0.77 -2.32
N LYS A 274 18.25 -1.24 -1.52
CA LYS A 274 19.56 -0.60 -1.32
C LYS A 274 20.43 -0.53 -2.59
N ASN A 275 20.10 -1.29 -3.63
CA ASN A 275 20.79 -1.29 -4.92
C ASN A 275 20.05 -0.42 -5.97
N GLY A 276 18.97 0.26 -5.57
CA GLY A 276 18.14 1.05 -6.48
C GLY A 276 17.13 0.22 -7.28
N MET A 277 16.92 -1.05 -6.91
CA MET A 277 16.05 -1.96 -7.66
C MET A 277 14.61 -1.98 -7.10
N PRO A 278 13.57 -1.98 -7.96
CA PRO A 278 12.19 -2.08 -7.50
C PRO A 278 11.94 -3.40 -6.76
N ASP A 279 11.45 -3.30 -5.52
CA ASP A 279 11.05 -4.45 -4.70
C ASP A 279 9.54 -4.38 -4.40
N PHE A 280 8.76 -4.95 -5.31
CA PHE A 280 7.31 -4.92 -5.18
C PHE A 280 6.81 -5.74 -3.99
N GLN A 281 7.46 -6.86 -3.64
CA GLN A 281 7.04 -7.67 -2.50
C GLN A 281 7.13 -6.89 -1.19
N LYS A 282 8.19 -6.09 -1.02
CA LYS A 282 8.28 -5.14 0.10
C LYS A 282 7.29 -3.99 -0.05
N LEU A 283 7.03 -3.50 -1.26
CA LEU A 283 6.00 -2.47 -1.49
C LEU A 283 4.59 -2.93 -1.08
N GLN A 284 4.23 -4.20 -1.33
CA GLN A 284 2.94 -4.76 -0.90
C GLN A 284 2.78 -4.71 0.62
N ASN A 285 3.86 -5.04 1.32
CA ASN A 285 3.94 -5.04 2.77
C ASN A 285 4.49 -3.71 3.31
N TYR A 286 4.50 -2.66 2.50
CA TYR A 286 5.12 -1.39 2.88
C TYR A 286 4.46 -0.84 4.14
N GLU A 287 5.30 -0.53 5.12
CA GLU A 287 4.97 0.25 6.30
C GLU A 287 5.79 1.53 6.24
N SER A 288 5.22 2.66 6.66
CA SER A 288 5.84 3.99 6.58
C SER A 288 7.19 4.14 7.30
N ASN A 289 7.64 3.11 8.01
CA ASN A 289 8.87 3.07 8.81
C ASN A 289 9.97 2.22 8.13
N LEU A 290 9.82 1.84 6.86
CA LEU A 290 10.90 1.22 6.08
C LEU A 290 11.89 2.30 5.64
N ASP A 291 13.15 2.15 6.01
CA ASP A 291 14.27 3.01 5.56
C ASP A 291 14.70 2.61 4.13
N LEU A 292 13.74 2.67 3.20
CA LEU A 292 13.90 2.35 1.80
C LEU A 292 13.28 3.46 0.95
N PRO A 293 13.90 3.84 -0.20
CA PRO A 293 13.37 4.89 -1.04
C PRO A 293 11.98 4.54 -1.61
N LEU A 294 10.94 5.23 -1.11
CA LEU A 294 9.60 5.19 -1.68
C LEU A 294 9.42 6.40 -2.62
N LEU A 295 9.27 6.12 -3.91
CA LEU A 295 9.24 7.11 -4.97
C LEU A 295 7.93 7.06 -5.77
N TYR A 296 7.55 8.18 -6.36
CA TYR A 296 6.47 8.28 -7.32
C TYR A 296 7.03 8.68 -8.69
N TYR A 297 7.19 7.72 -9.59
CA TYR A 297 7.67 7.94 -10.95
C TYR A 297 6.52 8.36 -11.86
N VAL A 298 6.46 9.64 -12.20
CA VAL A 298 5.41 10.27 -12.98
C VAL A 298 5.81 10.27 -14.45
N PHE A 299 4.98 9.65 -15.29
CA PHE A 299 5.27 9.53 -16.72
C PHE A 299 4.32 10.34 -17.61
N ASP A 300 3.21 10.88 -17.07
CA ASP A 300 2.29 11.73 -17.83
C ASP A 300 1.62 12.83 -16.98
N ILE A 301 1.08 13.84 -17.64
CA ILE A 301 0.33 14.96 -17.07
C ILE A 301 -0.96 15.18 -17.89
N LEU A 302 -2.09 15.27 -17.21
CA LEU A 302 -3.42 15.33 -17.80
C LEU A 302 -3.99 16.76 -17.74
N GLN A 303 -3.62 17.51 -16.71
CA GLN A 303 -4.05 18.88 -16.50
C GLN A 303 -2.90 19.69 -15.90
N TRP A 304 -2.79 20.97 -16.28
CA TRP A 304 -1.83 21.91 -15.71
C TRP A 304 -2.46 23.31 -15.57
N ASN A 305 -2.36 23.89 -14.37
CA ASN A 305 -2.96 25.20 -14.02
C ASN A 305 -4.43 25.32 -14.45
N GLY A 306 -5.23 24.30 -14.16
CA GLY A 306 -6.65 24.27 -14.52
C GLY A 306 -6.94 23.93 -15.98
N LYS A 307 -5.96 23.98 -16.89
CA LYS A 307 -6.14 23.64 -18.30
C LYS A 307 -6.00 22.13 -18.55
N ASP A 308 -7.01 21.55 -19.18
CA ASP A 308 -6.97 20.19 -19.71
C ASP A 308 -5.99 20.12 -20.89
N ILE A 309 -5.05 19.18 -20.83
CA ILE A 309 -4.02 19.00 -21.86
C ILE A 309 -3.96 17.55 -22.36
N LYS A 310 -5.00 16.75 -22.12
CA LYS A 310 -5.03 15.35 -22.58
C LYS A 310 -4.89 15.20 -24.11
N ASP A 311 -5.41 16.16 -24.87
CA ASP A 311 -5.37 16.15 -26.33
C ASP A 311 -4.06 16.67 -26.94
N HIS A 312 -3.15 17.21 -26.11
CA HIS A 312 -1.80 17.54 -26.57
C HIS A 312 -1.00 16.27 -26.88
N SER A 313 0.04 16.38 -27.71
CA SER A 313 0.95 15.26 -27.99
C SER A 313 1.68 14.81 -26.71
N LEU A 314 2.08 13.53 -26.66
CA LEU A 314 2.82 12.99 -25.52
C LEU A 314 4.11 13.78 -25.25
N LEU A 315 4.85 14.16 -26.29
CA LEU A 315 6.09 14.92 -26.11
C LEU A 315 5.84 16.30 -25.50
N GLU A 316 4.77 17.00 -25.88
CA GLU A 316 4.39 18.27 -25.26
C GLU A 316 4.03 18.09 -23.79
N ARG A 317 3.20 17.09 -23.46
CA ARG A 317 2.84 16.76 -22.08
C ARG A 317 4.09 16.43 -21.25
N LYS A 318 5.02 15.63 -21.77
CA LYS A 318 6.27 15.31 -21.06
C LYS A 318 7.19 16.51 -20.90
N LYS A 319 7.24 17.44 -21.87
CA LYS A 319 8.00 18.70 -21.75
C LYS A 319 7.44 19.57 -20.62
N ILE A 320 6.11 19.69 -20.53
CA ILE A 320 5.43 20.40 -19.42
C ILE A 320 5.72 19.69 -18.09
N LEU A 321 5.54 18.36 -18.04
CA LEU A 321 5.76 17.55 -16.85
C LEU A 321 7.18 17.72 -16.29
N LYS A 322 8.20 17.64 -17.14
CA LYS A 322 9.61 17.81 -16.74
C LYS A 322 9.87 19.19 -16.14
N LYS A 323 9.25 20.24 -16.68
CA LYS A 323 9.35 21.61 -16.16
C LYS A 323 8.68 21.76 -14.80
N ILE A 324 7.48 21.20 -14.61
CA ILE A 324 6.71 21.38 -13.36
C ILE A 324 7.28 20.57 -12.19
N LEU A 325 7.84 19.38 -12.43
CA LEU A 325 8.38 18.55 -11.36
C LEU A 325 9.76 19.02 -10.88
N GLY A 326 10.57 19.59 -11.79
CA GLY A 326 11.92 20.03 -11.49
C GLY A 326 12.77 18.94 -10.82
N LYS A 327 13.66 19.34 -9.91
CA LYS A 327 14.45 18.42 -9.08
C LYS A 327 13.71 18.09 -7.79
N ASN A 328 12.78 17.14 -7.84
CA ASN A 328 12.07 16.64 -6.66
C ASN A 328 12.63 15.27 -6.25
N LYS A 329 12.84 15.05 -4.94
CA LYS A 329 13.45 13.82 -4.40
C LYS A 329 12.50 12.62 -4.38
N ILE A 330 11.21 12.87 -4.17
CA ILE A 330 10.16 11.85 -3.94
C ILE A 330 9.32 11.65 -5.20
N ILE A 331 8.93 12.74 -5.85
CA ILE A 331 8.15 12.73 -7.09
C ILE A 331 9.13 12.89 -8.25
N ARG A 332 9.32 11.83 -9.03
CA ARG A 332 10.36 11.78 -10.07
C ARG A 332 9.72 11.79 -11.44
N TYR A 333 10.25 12.58 -12.35
CA TYR A 333 9.94 12.46 -13.76
C TYR A 333 10.45 11.11 -14.28
N CYS A 334 9.57 10.31 -14.90
CA CYS A 334 9.98 9.11 -15.62
C CYS A 334 10.56 9.51 -16.97
N ASP A 335 11.88 9.39 -17.09
CA ASP A 335 12.58 9.72 -18.32
C ASP A 335 12.29 8.70 -19.43
N HIS A 336 12.71 9.03 -20.63
CA HIS A 336 12.53 8.18 -21.80
C HIS A 336 13.73 8.27 -22.72
N ILE A 337 13.85 7.27 -23.56
CA ILE A 337 14.69 7.30 -24.75
C ILE A 337 13.81 7.36 -25.99
N LYS A 338 14.36 7.82 -27.11
CA LYS A 338 13.69 7.78 -28.41
C LYS A 338 14.23 6.60 -29.22
N GLU A 339 13.40 6.03 -30.06
CA GLU A 339 13.78 5.10 -31.13
C GLU A 339 14.31 3.72 -30.70
N THR A 340 15.27 3.63 -29.78
CA THR A 340 16.06 2.40 -29.57
C THR A 340 15.47 1.42 -28.53
N GLY A 341 14.22 1.00 -28.74
CA GLY A 341 13.50 0.10 -27.83
C GLY A 341 14.14 -1.27 -27.60
N ILE A 342 14.76 -1.89 -28.61
CA ILE A 342 15.38 -3.23 -28.49
C ILE A 342 16.58 -3.20 -27.53
N SER A 343 17.50 -2.25 -27.74
CA SER A 343 18.69 -2.10 -26.88
C SER A 343 18.29 -1.77 -25.45
N PHE A 344 17.25 -0.97 -25.27
CA PHE A 344 16.75 -0.58 -23.96
C PHE A 344 16.04 -1.71 -23.23
N LEU A 345 15.29 -2.56 -23.92
CA LEU A 345 14.73 -3.77 -23.34
C LEU A 345 15.84 -4.70 -22.84
N ASN A 346 16.90 -4.91 -23.64
CA ASN A 346 18.04 -5.74 -23.24
C ASN A 346 18.71 -5.19 -21.98
N GLN A 347 18.94 -3.88 -21.91
CA GLN A 347 19.47 -3.27 -20.69
C GLN A 347 18.51 -3.41 -19.49
N ALA A 348 17.20 -3.22 -19.70
CA ALA A 348 16.22 -3.44 -18.64
C ALA A 348 16.27 -4.89 -18.13
N LYS A 349 16.45 -5.86 -19.03
CA LYS A 349 16.61 -7.28 -18.70
C LYS A 349 17.89 -7.54 -17.90
N ASP A 350 19.02 -7.02 -18.34
CA ASP A 350 20.31 -7.21 -17.67
C ASP A 350 20.34 -6.58 -16.27
N ASN A 351 19.53 -5.55 -16.06
CA ASN A 351 19.32 -4.93 -14.75
C ASN A 351 18.17 -5.56 -13.96
N GLY A 352 17.51 -6.63 -14.42
CA GLY A 352 16.45 -7.30 -13.65
C GLY A 352 15.13 -6.53 -13.54
N LEU A 353 14.87 -5.58 -14.45
CA LEU A 353 13.60 -4.85 -14.53
C LEU A 353 12.54 -5.66 -15.29
N GLU A 354 11.26 -5.32 -15.08
CA GLU A 354 10.12 -6.06 -15.67
C GLU A 354 10.09 -5.96 -17.21
N GLY A 355 10.51 -4.82 -17.74
CA GLY A 355 10.51 -4.53 -19.18
C GLY A 355 10.41 -3.03 -19.44
N ILE A 356 9.81 -2.67 -20.57
CA ILE A 356 9.67 -1.28 -21.02
C ILE A 356 8.24 -0.98 -21.48
N ILE A 357 7.88 0.31 -21.47
CA ILE A 357 6.65 0.82 -22.07
C ILE A 357 7.04 1.68 -23.28
N ALA A 358 6.59 1.29 -24.47
CA ALA A 358 6.68 2.11 -25.66
C ALA A 358 5.45 3.03 -25.75
N LYS A 359 5.64 4.29 -26.07
CA LYS A 359 4.55 5.25 -26.26
C LYS A 359 4.77 6.08 -27.53
N HIS A 360 3.72 6.23 -28.33
CA HIS A 360 3.77 7.02 -29.55
C HIS A 360 3.96 8.51 -29.24
N VAL A 361 4.88 9.18 -29.93
CA VAL A 361 5.30 10.57 -29.67
C VAL A 361 4.15 11.58 -29.78
N SER A 362 3.24 11.36 -30.74
CA SER A 362 2.04 12.19 -30.96
C SER A 362 0.79 11.69 -30.22
N GLY A 363 0.92 10.65 -29.38
CA GLY A 363 -0.24 10.02 -28.73
C GLY A 363 -0.93 10.93 -27.72
N THR A 364 -2.26 11.08 -27.85
CA THR A 364 -3.14 11.77 -26.89
C THR A 364 -3.45 10.88 -25.69
N TYR A 365 -3.77 11.46 -24.53
CA TYR A 365 -4.17 10.69 -23.35
C TYR A 365 -5.66 10.36 -23.37
N LYS A 366 -6.01 9.06 -23.33
CA LYS A 366 -7.41 8.59 -23.32
C LYS A 366 -7.75 7.88 -22.00
N PRO A 367 -8.41 8.56 -21.03
CA PRO A 367 -8.74 7.97 -19.74
C PRO A 367 -9.57 6.69 -19.87
N GLY A 368 -9.20 5.65 -19.12
CA GLY A 368 -9.90 4.36 -19.08
C GLY A 368 -9.77 3.51 -20.35
N TYR A 369 -9.13 4.01 -21.40
CA TYR A 369 -9.00 3.30 -22.66
C TYR A 369 -7.68 2.53 -22.75
N ARG A 370 -7.74 1.33 -23.32
CA ARG A 370 -6.57 0.53 -23.65
C ARG A 370 -6.12 0.86 -25.07
N SER A 371 -5.01 1.59 -25.18
CA SER A 371 -4.57 2.19 -26.43
C SER A 371 -3.49 1.37 -27.12
N SER A 372 -3.51 1.35 -28.45
CA SER A 372 -2.38 0.90 -29.27
C SER A 372 -1.23 1.89 -29.24
N GLN A 373 -1.44 3.14 -28.81
CA GLN A 373 -0.38 4.15 -28.70
C GLN A 373 0.51 3.94 -27.47
N TRP A 374 0.13 3.03 -26.56
CA TRP A 374 0.93 2.61 -25.41
C TRP A 374 1.09 1.10 -25.47
N LEU A 375 2.32 0.61 -25.59
CA LEU A 375 2.63 -0.81 -25.68
C LEU A 375 3.53 -1.23 -24.52
N LYS A 376 3.16 -2.30 -23.81
CA LYS A 376 4.03 -2.93 -22.80
C LYS A 376 4.83 -4.05 -23.46
N ILE A 377 6.14 -3.99 -23.31
CA ILE A 377 7.10 -4.95 -23.85
C ILE A 377 7.82 -5.56 -22.65
N LYS A 378 7.54 -6.84 -22.36
CA LYS A 378 8.01 -7.51 -21.14
C LYS A 378 9.20 -8.42 -21.42
N ASN A 379 10.11 -8.53 -20.45
CA ASN A 379 11.23 -9.47 -20.50
C ASN A 379 10.81 -10.93 -20.34
N VAL A 380 9.70 -11.16 -19.64
CA VAL A 380 9.11 -12.48 -19.38
C VAL A 380 7.61 -12.37 -19.63
N GLN A 381 7.01 -13.36 -20.30
CA GLN A 381 5.56 -13.38 -20.47
C GLN A 381 4.92 -13.47 -19.08
N SER A 382 4.00 -12.56 -18.80
CA SER A 382 3.25 -12.57 -17.55
C SER A 382 1.83 -12.07 -17.76
N THR A 383 0.91 -12.65 -17.02
CA THR A 383 -0.51 -12.39 -17.12
C THR A 383 -1.18 -12.46 -15.77
N GLU A 384 -2.38 -11.89 -15.70
CA GLU A 384 -3.24 -11.95 -14.54
C GLU A 384 -4.12 -13.20 -14.61
N VAL A 385 -4.27 -13.89 -13.49
CA VAL A 385 -5.06 -15.11 -13.34
C VAL A 385 -5.89 -15.02 -12.06
N VAL A 386 -6.96 -15.79 -11.97
CA VAL A 386 -7.63 -16.06 -10.70
C VAL A 386 -7.09 -17.37 -10.10
N ILE A 387 -6.96 -17.39 -8.78
CA ILE A 387 -6.65 -18.62 -8.04
C ILE A 387 -7.97 -19.35 -7.76
N ALA A 388 -8.11 -20.53 -8.38
CA ALA A 388 -9.33 -21.34 -8.35
C ALA A 388 -9.26 -22.49 -7.32
N GLY A 389 -8.09 -22.76 -6.77
CA GLY A 389 -7.85 -23.88 -5.86
C GLY A 389 -6.38 -23.98 -5.45
N TYR A 390 -6.08 -24.92 -4.58
CA TYR A 390 -4.70 -25.30 -4.25
C TYR A 390 -4.57 -26.79 -3.92
N THR A 391 -3.40 -27.36 -4.13
CA THR A 391 -3.08 -28.75 -3.80
C THR A 391 -2.51 -28.88 -2.39
N LYS A 392 -2.63 -30.06 -1.78
CA LYS A 392 -1.95 -30.34 -0.50
C LYS A 392 -0.42 -30.19 -0.64
N PRO A 393 0.28 -29.73 0.42
CA PRO A 393 1.73 -29.66 0.41
C PRO A 393 2.36 -31.06 0.22
N LYS A 394 3.56 -31.09 -0.35
CA LYS A 394 4.42 -32.28 -0.46
C LYS A 394 5.86 -31.89 -0.09
N GLY A 395 6.61 -32.82 0.51
CA GLY A 395 7.99 -32.58 0.95
C GLY A 395 8.07 -31.61 2.13
N GLU A 396 9.11 -30.78 2.18
CA GLU A 396 9.36 -29.79 3.24
C GLU A 396 8.45 -28.55 3.20
N ARG A 397 7.61 -28.42 2.16
CA ARG A 397 6.77 -27.24 1.96
C ARG A 397 5.59 -27.23 2.95
N ASN A 398 5.39 -26.13 3.66
CA ASN A 398 4.24 -25.95 4.53
C ASN A 398 3.06 -25.26 3.81
N HIS A 399 1.86 -25.37 4.37
CA HIS A 399 0.60 -24.78 3.90
C HIS A 399 -0.03 -25.41 2.63
N PHE A 400 0.56 -25.26 1.44
CA PHE A 400 0.01 -25.81 0.19
C PHE A 400 1.09 -26.17 -0.82
N GLY A 401 0.77 -27.08 -1.75
CA GLY A 401 1.70 -27.56 -2.78
C GLY A 401 1.82 -26.60 -3.96
N SER A 402 0.70 -26.33 -4.63
CA SER A 402 0.63 -25.47 -5.82
C SER A 402 -0.75 -24.83 -5.95
N LEU A 403 -0.81 -23.70 -6.63
CA LEU A 403 -2.05 -22.97 -6.92
C LEU A 403 -2.65 -23.47 -8.23
N VAL A 404 -3.97 -23.67 -8.25
CA VAL A 404 -4.74 -23.96 -9.46
C VAL A 404 -5.13 -22.64 -10.10
N LEU A 405 -4.73 -22.44 -11.35
CA LEU A 405 -4.89 -21.17 -12.05
C LEU A 405 -6.07 -21.22 -13.02
N ALA A 406 -6.77 -20.09 -13.15
CA ALA A 406 -7.84 -19.92 -14.13
C ALA A 406 -7.89 -18.50 -14.70
N THR A 407 -8.53 -18.33 -15.85
CA THR A 407 -8.84 -17.03 -16.44
C THR A 407 -10.32 -16.97 -16.81
N PRO A 408 -10.94 -15.77 -16.83
CA PRO A 408 -12.35 -15.65 -17.22
C PRO A 408 -12.56 -16.05 -18.69
N VAL A 409 -13.75 -16.58 -18.96
CA VAL A 409 -14.32 -16.82 -20.29
C VAL A 409 -15.82 -16.52 -20.21
N ALA A 410 -16.46 -16.23 -21.34
CA ALA A 410 -17.86 -15.77 -21.40
C ALA A 410 -18.83 -16.48 -20.44
N ASN A 411 -18.67 -17.79 -20.26
CA ASN A 411 -19.52 -18.61 -19.38
C ASN A 411 -18.76 -19.28 -18.21
N GLY A 412 -17.82 -18.58 -17.58
CA GLY A 412 -17.19 -19.00 -16.33
C GLY A 412 -15.67 -18.93 -16.34
N TRP A 413 -15.01 -20.04 -16.00
CA TRP A 413 -13.57 -20.09 -15.80
C TRP A 413 -12.92 -21.13 -16.69
N LEU A 414 -11.83 -20.74 -17.35
CA LEU A 414 -10.97 -21.65 -18.11
C LEU A 414 -9.74 -21.98 -17.27
N TYR A 415 -9.51 -23.28 -17.05
CA TYR A 415 -8.35 -23.79 -16.32
C TYR A 415 -7.05 -23.53 -17.08
N ARG A 416 -6.00 -23.13 -16.35
CA ARG A 416 -4.72 -22.70 -16.91
C ARG A 416 -3.49 -23.41 -16.35
N GLY A 417 -3.67 -24.52 -15.64
CA GLY A 417 -2.57 -25.28 -15.05
C GLY A 417 -2.35 -24.96 -13.57
N HIS A 418 -1.15 -25.27 -13.09
CA HIS A 418 -0.74 -25.07 -11.70
C HIS A 418 0.54 -24.24 -11.60
N ALA A 419 0.60 -23.31 -10.64
CA ALA A 419 1.84 -22.63 -10.25
C ALA A 419 2.35 -23.16 -8.90
N GLY A 420 3.54 -23.74 -8.90
CA GLY A 420 4.20 -24.28 -7.70
C GLY A 420 5.51 -23.57 -7.32
N THR A 421 5.98 -22.61 -8.11
CA THR A 421 7.24 -21.88 -7.88
C THR A 421 6.95 -20.39 -7.69
N GLY A 422 7.94 -19.62 -7.18
CA GLY A 422 7.79 -18.18 -6.94
C GLY A 422 7.16 -17.79 -5.59
N LEU A 423 6.93 -18.77 -4.71
CA LEU A 423 6.38 -18.57 -3.37
C LEU A 423 7.47 -18.85 -2.31
N THR A 424 7.80 -17.82 -1.52
CA THR A 424 8.62 -17.97 -0.30
C THR A 424 7.79 -18.55 0.84
N GLU A 425 8.40 -19.01 1.93
CA GLU A 425 7.68 -19.54 3.10
C GLU A 425 6.67 -18.52 3.68
N LYS A 426 7.10 -17.25 3.82
CA LYS A 426 6.21 -16.14 4.21
C LYS A 426 5.10 -15.90 3.18
N GLY A 427 5.43 -16.05 1.89
CA GLY A 427 4.46 -15.95 0.79
C GLY A 427 3.39 -17.04 0.86
N LEU A 428 3.78 -18.30 1.10
CA LEU A 428 2.87 -19.43 1.28
C LEU A 428 1.88 -19.17 2.42
N GLN A 429 2.38 -18.71 3.57
CA GLN A 429 1.54 -18.38 4.72
C GLN A 429 0.56 -17.24 4.40
N HIS A 430 1.03 -16.17 3.73
CA HIS A 430 0.21 -15.02 3.36
C HIS A 430 -0.91 -15.41 2.38
N VAL A 431 -0.56 -16.13 1.30
CA VAL A 431 -1.52 -16.57 0.27
C VAL A 431 -2.52 -17.54 0.89
N MET A 432 -2.08 -18.49 1.72
CA MET A 432 -2.97 -19.42 2.43
C MET A 432 -3.99 -18.68 3.30
N LYS A 433 -3.57 -17.64 4.05
CA LYS A 433 -4.47 -16.83 4.87
C LYS A 433 -5.59 -16.17 4.05
N LYS A 434 -5.30 -15.77 2.80
CA LYS A 434 -6.28 -15.19 1.88
C LYS A 434 -7.18 -16.24 1.24
N MET A 435 -6.66 -17.43 0.97
CA MET A 435 -7.40 -18.54 0.36
C MET A 435 -8.37 -19.22 1.32
N LYS A 436 -7.98 -19.41 2.59
CA LYS A 436 -8.77 -20.17 3.57
C LYS A 436 -10.24 -19.73 3.72
N PRO A 437 -10.58 -18.43 3.75
CA PRO A 437 -11.97 -17.98 3.80
C PRO A 437 -12.77 -18.22 2.52
N LEU A 438 -12.12 -18.62 1.43
CA LEU A 438 -12.70 -18.82 0.11
C LEU A 438 -12.90 -20.30 -0.23
N GLU A 439 -12.48 -21.21 0.65
CA GLU A 439 -12.64 -22.65 0.45
C GLU A 439 -14.09 -23.04 0.17
N THR A 440 -14.27 -23.93 -0.79
CA THR A 440 -15.58 -24.43 -1.23
C THR A 440 -15.47 -25.90 -1.59
N LYS A 441 -16.57 -26.63 -1.43
CA LYS A 441 -16.66 -28.03 -1.85
C LYS A 441 -16.84 -28.18 -3.36
N ARG A 442 -17.28 -27.12 -4.05
CA ARG A 442 -17.61 -27.16 -5.49
C ARG A 442 -16.47 -26.60 -6.33
N SER A 443 -16.09 -27.34 -7.38
CA SER A 443 -15.18 -26.84 -8.42
C SER A 443 -15.77 -25.58 -9.08
N PRO A 444 -14.96 -24.53 -9.34
CA PRO A 444 -15.41 -23.36 -10.09
C PRO A 444 -15.46 -23.59 -11.60
N PHE A 445 -15.00 -24.74 -12.09
CA PHE A 445 -14.99 -25.09 -13.51
C PHE A 445 -16.24 -25.87 -13.90
N ASN A 446 -16.85 -25.52 -15.05
CA ASN A 446 -18.04 -26.19 -15.58
C ASN A 446 -17.76 -27.63 -16.05
N LYS A 447 -16.49 -27.97 -16.31
CA LYS A 447 -16.04 -29.30 -16.73
C LYS A 447 -14.99 -29.81 -15.74
N LYS A 448 -14.83 -31.13 -15.67
CA LYS A 448 -13.73 -31.74 -14.91
C LYS A 448 -12.40 -31.33 -15.53
N VAL A 449 -11.47 -30.84 -14.71
CA VAL A 449 -10.16 -30.33 -15.13
C VAL A 449 -9.04 -31.25 -14.63
N PRO A 450 -7.93 -31.39 -15.39
CA PRO A 450 -6.84 -32.26 -15.01
C PRO A 450 -5.99 -31.60 -13.92
N VAL A 451 -6.30 -31.93 -12.66
CA VAL A 451 -5.60 -31.40 -11.49
C VAL A 451 -4.64 -32.38 -10.84
N ASN A 452 -3.60 -31.83 -10.22
CA ASN A 452 -2.55 -32.62 -9.60
C ASN A 452 -2.96 -33.03 -8.18
N GLY A 453 -3.41 -34.27 -8.01
CA GLY A 453 -3.76 -34.83 -6.70
C GLY A 453 -5.00 -34.18 -6.07
N ASN A 454 -5.04 -34.18 -4.73
CA ASN A 454 -6.19 -33.67 -3.98
C ASN A 454 -6.16 -32.13 -3.90
N VAL A 455 -7.10 -31.52 -4.64
CA VAL A 455 -7.29 -30.06 -4.67
C VAL A 455 -8.37 -29.63 -3.68
N THR A 456 -8.06 -28.58 -2.93
CA THR A 456 -9.07 -27.79 -2.21
C THR A 456 -9.52 -26.66 -3.14
N TRP A 457 -10.82 -26.64 -3.47
CA TRP A 457 -11.38 -25.64 -4.37
C TRP A 457 -11.64 -24.33 -3.65
N LEU A 458 -11.52 -23.22 -4.40
CA LEU A 458 -11.78 -21.88 -3.90
C LEU A 458 -12.87 -21.21 -4.72
N LYS A 459 -13.65 -20.34 -4.08
CA LYS A 459 -14.43 -19.33 -4.79
C LYS A 459 -13.44 -18.43 -5.54
N PRO A 460 -13.51 -18.32 -6.87
CA PRO A 460 -12.53 -17.59 -7.68
C PRO A 460 -12.72 -16.10 -7.41
N ARG A 461 -11.93 -15.57 -6.47
CA ARG A 461 -11.98 -14.17 -6.03
C ARG A 461 -10.61 -13.53 -5.88
N LEU A 462 -9.54 -14.33 -5.79
CA LEU A 462 -8.18 -13.85 -5.64
C LEU A 462 -7.51 -13.75 -7.00
N VAL A 463 -7.14 -12.54 -7.38
CA VAL A 463 -6.37 -12.28 -8.60
C VAL A 463 -4.87 -12.33 -8.27
N ALA A 464 -4.08 -12.90 -9.16
CA ALA A 464 -2.63 -13.00 -9.05
C ALA A 464 -1.96 -12.73 -10.39
N ASP A 465 -0.73 -12.22 -10.33
CA ASP A 465 0.16 -12.19 -11.50
C ASP A 465 1.01 -13.46 -11.50
N ILE A 466 1.14 -14.07 -12.67
CA ILE A 466 2.04 -15.19 -12.92
C ILE A 466 2.92 -14.86 -14.13
N SER A 467 4.18 -15.28 -14.11
CA SER A 467 5.00 -15.38 -15.31
C SER A 467 4.95 -16.80 -15.86
N TYR A 468 5.24 -16.96 -17.15
CA TYR A 468 5.25 -18.25 -17.83
C TYR A 468 6.15 -18.18 -19.07
N THR A 469 6.51 -19.33 -19.61
CA THR A 469 7.38 -19.40 -20.81
C THR A 469 6.58 -19.36 -22.11
N GLU A 470 5.46 -20.08 -22.16
CA GLU A 470 4.55 -20.14 -23.31
C GLU A 470 3.16 -20.68 -22.91
N LEU A 471 2.14 -20.50 -23.76
CA LEU A 471 0.88 -21.25 -23.68
C LEU A 471 0.96 -22.53 -24.52
N THR A 472 0.45 -23.64 -24.00
CA THR A 472 0.22 -24.86 -24.80
C THR A 472 -0.96 -24.69 -25.78
N LYS A 473 -1.13 -25.65 -26.71
CA LYS A 473 -2.32 -25.72 -27.59
C LYS A 473 -3.63 -25.78 -26.81
N ASP A 474 -3.65 -26.49 -25.68
CA ASP A 474 -4.79 -26.56 -24.75
C ASP A 474 -4.92 -25.31 -23.85
N LYS A 475 -4.13 -24.28 -24.18
CA LYS A 475 -4.10 -23.00 -23.52
C LYS A 475 -3.73 -23.08 -22.01
N ILE A 476 -2.81 -23.97 -21.66
CA ILE A 476 -2.21 -24.12 -20.32
C ILE A 476 -0.88 -23.37 -20.25
N PHE A 477 -0.57 -22.72 -19.12
CA PHE A 477 0.73 -22.07 -18.95
C PHE A 477 1.85 -23.11 -18.75
N ARG A 478 2.94 -22.97 -19.50
CA ARG A 478 4.18 -23.72 -19.24
C ARG A 478 5.10 -22.97 -18.29
N HIS A 479 5.67 -23.73 -17.36
CA HIS A 479 6.53 -23.24 -16.27
C HIS A 479 5.99 -21.99 -15.58
N PRO A 480 4.72 -21.97 -15.14
CA PRO A 480 4.17 -20.81 -14.50
C PRO A 480 4.83 -20.58 -13.13
N VAL A 481 5.33 -19.36 -12.92
CA VAL A 481 5.91 -18.91 -11.66
C VAL A 481 4.95 -17.90 -11.05
N PHE A 482 4.54 -18.13 -9.81
CA PHE A 482 3.75 -17.15 -9.07
C PHE A 482 4.59 -15.89 -8.83
N LEU A 483 4.06 -14.73 -9.19
CA LEU A 483 4.74 -13.46 -8.93
C LEU A 483 4.16 -12.81 -7.67
N ARG A 484 2.84 -12.59 -7.64
CA ARG A 484 2.18 -11.83 -6.57
C ARG A 484 0.66 -11.98 -6.56
N LEU A 485 0.04 -11.68 -5.41
CA LEU A 485 -1.40 -11.38 -5.33
C LEU A 485 -1.68 -9.93 -5.76
N ARG A 486 -2.84 -9.70 -6.38
CA ARG A 486 -3.35 -8.38 -6.78
C ARG A 486 -4.53 -8.01 -5.88
N ASP A 487 -4.22 -7.70 -4.62
CA ASP A 487 -5.21 -7.38 -3.58
C ASP A 487 -6.11 -6.17 -3.92
N GLU A 488 -5.62 -5.28 -4.78
CA GLU A 488 -6.35 -4.12 -5.29
C GLU A 488 -7.33 -4.43 -6.43
N LYS A 489 -7.31 -5.68 -6.94
CA LYS A 489 -8.13 -6.14 -8.05
C LYS A 489 -9.19 -7.14 -7.61
N SER A 490 -10.35 -7.02 -8.24
CA SER A 490 -11.42 -8.00 -8.19
C SER A 490 -11.41 -8.85 -9.46
N THR A 491 -12.11 -9.98 -9.44
CA THR A 491 -12.23 -10.84 -10.62
C THR A 491 -12.94 -10.19 -11.79
N GLY A 492 -13.79 -9.19 -11.56
CA GLY A 492 -14.41 -8.41 -12.64
C GLY A 492 -13.44 -7.47 -13.36
N ASP A 493 -12.22 -7.28 -12.81
CA ASP A 493 -11.17 -6.47 -13.46
C ASP A 493 -10.32 -7.31 -14.44
N LEU A 494 -10.55 -8.62 -14.52
CA LEU A 494 -9.87 -9.51 -15.46
C LEU A 494 -10.58 -9.47 -16.82
N ASN A 495 -9.86 -9.12 -17.88
CA ASN A 495 -10.41 -9.03 -19.23
C ASN A 495 -10.26 -10.35 -19.99
N GLU A 496 -11.34 -10.80 -20.64
CA GLU A 496 -11.36 -12.00 -21.51
C GLU A 496 -10.50 -11.82 -22.78
N GLU A 497 -10.50 -10.62 -23.37
CA GLU A 497 -9.85 -10.30 -24.65
C GLU A 497 -8.30 -10.35 -24.60
N GLU A 498 -7.70 -10.08 -23.45
CA GLU A 498 -6.23 -10.00 -23.32
C GLU A 498 -5.54 -11.35 -23.54
N ILE A 499 -6.31 -12.45 -23.48
CA ILE A 499 -5.83 -13.81 -23.69
C ILE A 499 -6.15 -14.30 -25.10
N GLU A 500 -7.22 -13.81 -25.74
CA GLU A 500 -7.54 -14.16 -27.12
C GLU A 500 -6.56 -13.55 -28.12
N GLU A 501 -6.16 -12.28 -27.96
CA GLU A 501 -5.13 -11.62 -28.80
C GLU A 501 -3.75 -12.33 -28.71
N MET A 502 -3.46 -12.98 -27.58
CA MET A 502 -2.25 -13.80 -27.41
C MET A 502 -2.33 -15.15 -28.14
N THR A 503 -3.55 -15.64 -28.45
CA THR A 503 -3.79 -16.96 -29.06
C THR A 503 -4.09 -16.93 -30.56
N SER A 504 -4.31 -15.78 -31.18
CA SER A 504 -4.61 -15.69 -32.61
C SER A 504 -3.36 -15.81 -33.48
N ILE A 505 -3.26 -16.88 -34.26
CA ILE A 505 -2.39 -16.99 -35.45
C ILE A 505 -3.01 -16.07 -36.53
N PRO A 506 -2.24 -15.19 -37.20
CA PRO A 506 -2.81 -14.33 -38.24
C PRO A 506 -3.38 -15.19 -39.38
N LYS A 507 -4.66 -14.97 -39.72
CA LYS A 507 -5.26 -15.50 -40.95
C LYS A 507 -4.71 -14.71 -42.14
N ASN A 508 -4.36 -15.43 -43.22
CA ASN A 508 -3.94 -14.81 -44.47
C ASN A 508 -5.13 -14.06 -45.11
N GLU A 509 -4.90 -12.80 -45.48
CA GLU A 509 -5.84 -11.97 -46.24
C GLU A 509 -5.45 -12.02 -47.72
N ILE A 510 -6.45 -12.19 -48.59
CA ILE A 510 -6.27 -12.11 -50.05
C ILE A 510 -6.71 -10.71 -50.47
N ILE A 511 -5.78 -9.95 -51.05
CA ILE A 511 -6.07 -8.61 -51.58
C ILE A 511 -6.05 -8.67 -53.11
N LYS A 512 -7.04 -8.06 -53.75
CA LYS A 512 -7.04 -7.83 -55.20
C LYS A 512 -6.29 -6.54 -55.51
N VAL A 513 -5.28 -6.63 -56.37
CA VAL A 513 -4.60 -5.47 -56.97
C VAL A 513 -4.71 -5.62 -58.48
N GLY A 514 -5.55 -4.79 -59.11
CA GLY A 514 -5.86 -4.92 -60.54
C GLY A 514 -6.52 -6.27 -60.86
N ALA A 515 -6.05 -6.94 -61.93
CA ALA A 515 -6.56 -8.24 -62.37
C ALA A 515 -6.01 -9.45 -61.59
N HIS A 516 -5.17 -9.24 -60.56
CA HIS A 516 -4.49 -10.32 -59.84
C HIS A 516 -4.89 -10.37 -58.36
N GLN A 517 -5.09 -11.60 -57.87
CA GLN A 517 -5.29 -11.89 -56.45
C GLN A 517 -3.95 -12.25 -55.83
N VAL A 518 -3.56 -11.53 -54.77
CA VAL A 518 -2.33 -11.80 -54.04
C VAL A 518 -2.67 -12.20 -52.61
N THR A 519 -2.29 -13.41 -52.23
CA THR A 519 -2.38 -13.91 -50.86
C THR A 519 -1.20 -13.37 -50.06
N ILE A 520 -1.45 -12.49 -49.10
CA ILE A 520 -0.38 -11.98 -48.24
C ILE A 520 -0.04 -13.08 -47.21
N THR A 521 1.14 -13.68 -47.37
CA THR A 521 1.74 -14.59 -46.38
C THR A 521 2.94 -13.91 -45.73
N ASN A 522 3.06 -14.00 -44.40
CA ASN A 522 4.18 -13.49 -43.61
C ASN A 522 4.51 -11.99 -43.78
N ARG A 523 3.69 -11.13 -43.16
CA ARG A 523 4.00 -9.68 -42.99
C ARG A 523 5.28 -9.38 -42.18
N ASN A 524 5.90 -10.38 -41.56
CA ASN A 524 7.03 -10.21 -40.66
C ASN A 524 8.40 -10.58 -41.28
N LYS A 525 8.48 -10.83 -42.60
CA LYS A 525 9.73 -11.19 -43.25
C LYS A 525 10.47 -9.92 -43.68
N ILE A 526 11.48 -9.51 -42.90
CA ILE A 526 12.41 -8.44 -43.28
C ILE A 526 13.28 -8.95 -44.44
N PHE A 527 13.23 -8.26 -45.59
CA PHE A 527 14.18 -8.47 -46.68
C PHE A 527 15.49 -7.73 -46.34
N TRP A 528 16.55 -8.52 -46.13
CA TRP A 528 17.97 -8.16 -45.93
C TRP A 528 18.41 -7.54 -44.59
N PRO A 529 19.43 -8.12 -43.91
CA PRO A 529 20.03 -7.53 -42.71
C PRO A 529 21.23 -6.65 -43.12
N VAL A 530 21.16 -5.34 -42.87
CA VAL A 530 22.37 -4.51 -42.86
C VAL A 530 22.99 -4.59 -41.46
N LYS A 531 24.18 -5.20 -41.38
CA LYS A 531 25.03 -5.14 -40.19
C LYS A 531 25.36 -3.68 -39.89
N ALA A 532 24.83 -3.14 -38.80
CA ALA A 532 25.31 -1.88 -38.22
C ALA A 532 26.03 -2.17 -36.90
N ILE A 533 27.35 -2.11 -36.97
CA ILE A 533 28.26 -1.99 -35.83
C ILE A 533 27.96 -0.64 -35.18
N VAL A 534 27.63 -0.60 -33.89
CA VAL A 534 27.86 0.60 -33.06
C VAL A 534 28.36 0.16 -31.70
N LYS A 535 29.69 0.15 -31.56
CA LYS A 535 30.41 -0.13 -30.29
C LYS A 535 30.57 1.14 -29.44
N GLU A 536 30.09 2.30 -29.91
CA GLU A 536 30.25 3.61 -29.25
C GLU A 536 28.99 4.16 -28.55
N THR A 537 27.78 3.64 -28.83
CA THR A 537 26.55 4.10 -28.14
C THR A 537 26.30 3.41 -26.80
N SER A 538 26.99 2.32 -26.49
CA SER A 538 26.80 1.59 -25.23
C SER A 538 27.26 2.38 -24.01
N LEU A 539 28.38 3.11 -24.07
CA LEU A 539 28.89 3.86 -22.92
C LEU A 539 27.96 5.01 -22.51
N THR A 540 27.57 5.90 -23.44
CA THR A 540 26.70 7.06 -23.13
C THR A 540 25.32 6.64 -22.64
N PHE A 541 24.78 5.51 -23.14
CA PHE A 541 23.51 4.95 -22.70
C PHE A 541 23.59 4.29 -21.32
N ILE A 542 24.66 3.52 -21.02
CA ILE A 542 24.90 2.95 -19.67
C ILE A 542 25.08 4.08 -18.65
N THR A 543 25.80 5.15 -19.01
CA THR A 543 25.94 6.31 -18.11
C THR A 543 24.59 6.97 -17.88
N LYS A 544 23.75 7.15 -18.91
CA LYS A 544 22.40 7.71 -18.75
C LYS A 544 21.49 6.82 -17.89
N PHE A 545 21.52 5.50 -18.07
CA PHE A 545 20.71 4.57 -17.28
C PHE A 545 21.11 4.58 -15.80
N ARG A 546 22.42 4.50 -15.49
CA ARG A 546 22.93 4.62 -14.11
C ARG A 546 22.68 6.02 -13.52
N LEU A 547 22.95 7.10 -14.26
CA LEU A 547 22.75 8.48 -13.77
C LEU A 547 21.28 8.84 -13.57
N ILE A 548 20.36 8.30 -14.38
CA ILE A 548 18.92 8.63 -14.31
C ILE A 548 18.19 7.73 -13.32
N TYR A 549 18.53 6.44 -13.25
CA TYR A 549 17.68 5.44 -12.58
C TYR A 549 18.33 4.68 -11.42
N CYS A 550 19.65 4.65 -11.31
CA CYS A 550 20.38 4.10 -10.14
C CYS A 550 21.46 5.08 -9.63
N PRO A 551 21.08 6.25 -9.09
CA PRO A 551 22.06 7.11 -8.44
C PRO A 551 22.56 6.43 -7.16
N ILE A 552 23.87 6.25 -7.05
CA ILE A 552 24.58 5.78 -5.85
C ILE A 552 24.34 6.76 -4.70
#